data_AF-A0A3D5K0M8-F1
#
_entry.id   AF-A0A3D5K0M8-F1
#
_cell.length_a   1.000
_cell.length_b   1.000
_cell.length_c   1.000
_cell.angle_alpha   90.00
_cell.angle_beta   90.00
_cell.angle_gamma   90.00
#
_symmetry.space_group_name_H-M   'P 1'
#
loop_
_entity.id
_entity.type
_entity.pdbx_description
1 polymer ?
#
loop_
_entity_poly.entity_id
_entity_poly.type
_entity_poly.pdbx_seq_one_letter_code
_entity_poly.pdbx_strand_id
1 'polypeptide(L)'
;MQQWVKSFLIEEARALAGDSGRVVLRRLNNDEYNYSVRDLTGVPTLNPTREFPVDGAAGEGFTNAGDALGMSPALVDKFLDAGKEVARHLVLLPDGIRFSKYTTERDRADEIMLRIHQFYSGFVNVNRQLGDTWDDPATAKANVIRRNGSIPLEVYFAAALAERGALGQREKSLAAVAAEHGLSAKYFEALWNMLNQDAAPGGSLVLNRIRALWREARIAEAKPLVEMIHQWQQALWRFVPIGHIGREGGPTAWMNSQGITQSTQDFSIKFTPPKDGCEVVVYLGATNAGDGDAGDFVRWRNPRLTGGNKPDLALRDVPGLAKRHGLEPDVLAAWLDYLALGPAQLVDITGLFTKKNGTRWGLGLRQRLGTA
;
A
#
# COMPACT_ATOMS: atom_id res chain seq x y z
N MET A 1 -35.53 -40.52 75.80
CA MET A 1 -34.10 -40.34 75.43
C MET A 1 -33.95 -39.77 74.02
N GLN A 2 -34.50 -40.41 72.97
CA GLN A 2 -34.42 -39.89 71.58
C GLN A 2 -34.99 -38.47 71.39
N GLN A 3 -36.11 -38.15 72.06
CA GLN A 3 -36.74 -36.83 71.95
C GLN A 3 -35.87 -35.72 72.56
N TRP A 4 -35.17 -36.02 73.66
CA TRP A 4 -34.23 -35.09 74.29
C TRP A 4 -33.01 -34.83 73.39
N VAL A 5 -32.42 -35.88 72.80
CA VAL A 5 -31.30 -35.74 71.86
C VAL A 5 -31.70 -34.90 70.65
N LYS A 6 -32.90 -35.14 70.09
CA LYS A 6 -33.40 -34.37 68.95
C LYS A 6 -33.61 -32.89 69.28
N SER A 7 -34.22 -32.61 70.43
CA SER A 7 -34.41 -31.22 70.89
C SER A 7 -33.07 -30.52 71.15
N PHE A 8 -32.12 -31.20 71.78
CA PHE A 8 -30.78 -30.66 72.03
C PHE A 8 -30.04 -30.34 70.73
N LEU A 9 -30.04 -31.25 69.75
CA LEU A 9 -29.39 -31.02 68.45
C LEU A 9 -30.03 -29.88 67.65
N ILE A 10 -31.36 -29.68 67.76
CA ILE A 10 -32.06 -28.58 67.09
C ILE A 10 -31.70 -27.23 67.72
N GLU A 11 -31.64 -27.16 69.06
CA GLU A 11 -31.23 -25.96 69.77
C GLU A 11 -29.77 -25.61 69.45
N GLU A 12 -28.85 -26.59 69.42
CA GLU A 12 -27.45 -26.30 69.03
C GLU A 12 -27.29 -25.95 67.56
N ALA A 13 -28.04 -26.57 66.66
CA ALA A 13 -28.03 -26.20 65.25
C ALA A 13 -28.54 -24.76 65.04
N ARG A 14 -29.47 -24.27 65.87
CA ARG A 14 -29.93 -22.87 65.85
C ARG A 14 -28.91 -21.93 66.49
N ALA A 15 -28.29 -22.33 67.60
CA ALA A 15 -27.29 -21.52 68.29
C ALA A 15 -26.03 -21.32 67.42
N LEU A 16 -25.66 -22.33 66.63
CA LEU A 16 -24.54 -22.30 65.68
C LEU A 16 -24.96 -21.90 64.26
N ALA A 17 -26.22 -21.49 64.05
CA ALA A 17 -26.71 -21.12 62.72
C ALA A 17 -25.96 -19.87 62.20
N GLY A 18 -25.18 -20.06 61.14
CA GLY A 18 -24.35 -19.02 60.55
C GLY A 18 -22.89 -19.00 61.04
N ASP A 19 -22.53 -19.86 62.00
CA ASP A 19 -21.13 -20.13 62.35
C ASP A 19 -20.61 -21.25 61.43
N SER A 20 -19.76 -20.89 60.48
CA SER A 20 -19.09 -21.83 59.57
C SER A 20 -18.05 -22.71 60.27
N GLY A 21 -17.89 -22.56 61.59
CA GLY A 21 -16.86 -23.20 62.37
C GLY A 21 -15.49 -22.55 62.15
N ARG A 22 -14.45 -23.24 62.60
CA ARG A 22 -13.07 -22.76 62.51
C ARG A 22 -12.62 -22.67 61.05
N VAL A 23 -12.39 -21.46 60.54
CA VAL A 23 -11.79 -21.24 59.23
C VAL A 23 -10.29 -21.56 59.30
N VAL A 24 -9.87 -22.61 58.60
CA VAL A 24 -8.46 -23.00 58.49
C VAL A 24 -7.86 -22.34 57.26
N LEU A 25 -6.74 -21.64 57.44
CA LEU A 25 -5.94 -21.14 56.32
C LEU A 25 -5.49 -22.33 55.48
N ARG A 26 -5.98 -22.40 54.23
CA ARG A 26 -5.64 -23.44 53.27
C ARG A 26 -4.87 -22.88 52.09
N ARG A 27 -4.01 -23.69 51.49
CA ARG A 27 -3.50 -23.42 50.14
C ARG A 27 -4.57 -23.73 49.09
N LEU A 28 -4.36 -23.24 47.87
CA LEU A 28 -5.10 -23.74 46.71
C LEU A 28 -4.74 -25.21 46.48
N ASN A 29 -5.74 -26.01 46.13
CA ASN A 29 -5.48 -27.35 45.61
C ASN A 29 -4.85 -27.26 44.20
N ASN A 30 -4.35 -28.38 43.68
CA ASN A 30 -3.57 -28.41 42.45
C ASN A 30 -4.37 -27.91 41.23
N ASP A 31 -5.67 -28.21 41.19
CA ASP A 31 -6.58 -27.76 40.13
C ASP A 31 -6.90 -26.27 40.25
N GLU A 32 -7.27 -25.80 41.45
CA GLU A 32 -7.53 -24.39 41.76
C GLU A 32 -6.32 -23.52 41.40
N TYR A 33 -5.11 -23.98 41.73
CA TYR A 33 -3.88 -23.28 41.38
C TYR A 33 -3.68 -23.21 39.87
N ASN A 34 -3.86 -24.33 39.15
CA ASN A 34 -3.75 -24.36 37.70
C ASN A 34 -4.76 -23.44 37.01
N TYR A 35 -6.03 -23.47 37.43
CA TYR A 35 -7.05 -22.58 36.88
C TYR A 35 -6.73 -21.12 37.19
N SER A 36 -6.32 -20.79 38.41
CA SER A 36 -5.92 -19.44 38.79
C SER A 36 -4.75 -18.93 37.93
N VAL A 37 -3.73 -19.75 37.71
CA VAL A 37 -2.59 -19.40 36.85
C VAL A 37 -3.04 -19.20 35.40
N ARG A 38 -3.91 -20.08 34.86
CA ARG A 38 -4.43 -19.94 33.48
C ARG A 38 -5.27 -18.69 33.32
N ASP A 39 -6.09 -18.35 34.30
CA ASP A 39 -6.94 -17.15 34.27
C ASP A 39 -6.11 -15.87 34.37
N LEU A 40 -5.12 -15.83 35.27
CA LEU A 40 -4.25 -14.67 35.44
C LEU A 40 -3.31 -14.44 34.25
N THR A 41 -2.85 -15.50 33.61
CA THR A 41 -1.87 -15.42 32.50
C THR A 41 -2.52 -15.45 31.13
N GLY A 42 -3.73 -16.00 31.00
CA GLY A 42 -4.36 -16.29 29.70
C GLY A 42 -3.66 -17.42 28.92
N VAL A 43 -2.74 -18.18 29.52
CA VAL A 43 -2.02 -19.29 28.86
C VAL A 43 -2.68 -20.62 29.23
N PRO A 44 -3.58 -21.19 28.39
CA PRO A 44 -4.37 -22.35 28.75
C PRO A 44 -3.55 -23.63 28.91
N THR A 45 -2.36 -23.68 28.30
CA THR A 45 -1.48 -24.86 28.33
C THR A 45 -0.61 -24.95 29.58
N LEU A 46 -0.63 -23.95 30.47
CA LEU A 46 0.13 -24.01 31.72
C LEU A 46 -0.43 -25.09 32.64
N ASN A 47 0.47 -25.94 33.13
CA ASN A 47 0.19 -26.97 34.14
C ASN A 47 1.36 -27.05 35.14
N PRO A 48 1.55 -26.00 35.97
CA PRO A 48 2.64 -25.94 36.94
C PRO A 48 2.56 -27.01 38.04
N THR A 49 1.36 -27.52 38.36
CA THR A 49 1.19 -28.52 39.44
C THR A 49 1.39 -29.96 39.00
N ARG A 50 1.80 -30.22 37.75
CA ARG A 50 1.97 -31.59 37.21
C ARG A 50 2.92 -32.49 38.03
N GLU A 51 3.88 -31.88 38.75
CA GLU A 51 4.85 -32.58 39.60
C GLU A 51 4.52 -32.46 41.10
N PHE A 52 3.36 -31.90 41.44
CA PHE A 52 2.96 -31.77 42.83
C PHE A 52 2.43 -33.12 43.32
N PRO A 53 2.58 -33.43 44.63
CA PRO A 53 1.87 -34.53 45.23
C PRO A 53 0.35 -34.39 45.02
N VAL A 54 -0.35 -35.51 44.92
CA VAL A 54 -1.81 -35.53 44.86
C VAL A 54 -2.37 -34.94 46.15
N ASP A 55 -3.38 -34.08 46.04
CA ASP A 55 -4.05 -33.49 47.20
C ASP A 55 -4.80 -34.57 48.00
N GLY A 56 -4.65 -34.55 49.32
CA GLY A 56 -5.33 -35.48 50.21
C GLY A 56 -6.83 -35.18 50.32
N ALA A 57 -7.66 -36.23 50.39
CA ALA A 57 -9.12 -36.11 50.37
C ALA A 57 -9.79 -36.06 51.77
N ALA A 58 -9.05 -35.71 52.82
CA ALA A 58 -9.50 -35.61 54.22
C ALA A 58 -10.31 -36.80 54.81
N GLY A 59 -10.38 -37.95 54.13
CA GLY A 59 -11.28 -39.05 54.47
C GLY A 59 -12.72 -38.88 53.96
N GLU A 60 -13.16 -37.67 53.66
CA GLU A 60 -14.52 -37.35 53.16
C GLU A 60 -14.63 -37.35 51.62
N GLY A 61 -13.52 -37.51 50.91
CA GLY A 61 -13.50 -37.59 49.44
C GLY A 61 -13.33 -36.25 48.72
N PHE A 62 -13.26 -35.14 49.45
CA PHE A 62 -13.07 -33.81 48.88
C PHE A 62 -11.62 -33.34 48.96
N THR A 63 -11.07 -32.87 47.84
CA THR A 63 -9.68 -32.39 47.73
C THR A 63 -9.52 -30.88 48.03
N ASN A 64 -10.60 -30.20 48.43
CA ASN A 64 -10.59 -28.79 48.84
C ASN A 64 -10.73 -28.60 50.36
N ALA A 65 -10.81 -29.69 51.13
CA ALA A 65 -10.89 -29.64 52.58
C ALA A 65 -9.60 -29.05 53.19
N GLY A 66 -9.72 -27.92 53.88
CA GLY A 66 -8.58 -27.15 54.37
C GLY A 66 -7.66 -27.93 55.31
N ASP A 67 -8.22 -28.79 56.15
CA ASP A 67 -7.47 -29.63 57.09
C ASP A 67 -6.62 -30.71 56.43
N ALA A 68 -6.88 -31.05 55.16
CA ALA A 68 -6.09 -32.01 54.39
C ALA A 68 -5.06 -31.36 53.45
N LEU A 69 -5.08 -30.04 53.28
CA LEU A 69 -4.19 -29.30 52.40
C LEU A 69 -2.98 -28.75 53.16
N GLY A 70 -2.19 -29.66 53.73
CA GLY A 70 -0.93 -29.33 54.41
C GLY A 70 0.16 -28.80 53.46
N MET A 71 1.11 -28.06 54.02
CA MET A 71 2.28 -27.53 53.32
C MET A 71 3.55 -28.15 53.89
N SER A 72 4.34 -28.83 53.05
CA SER A 72 5.66 -29.37 53.41
C SER A 72 6.77 -28.51 52.82
N PRO A 73 8.00 -28.53 53.37
CA PRO A 73 9.13 -27.81 52.77
C PRO A 73 9.37 -28.15 51.30
N ALA A 74 9.29 -29.45 50.95
CA ALA A 74 9.44 -29.90 49.55
C ALA A 74 8.33 -29.36 48.63
N LEU A 75 7.10 -29.19 49.15
CA LEU A 75 6.01 -28.60 48.38
C LEU A 75 6.24 -27.10 48.14
N VAL A 76 6.83 -26.38 49.09
CA VAL A 76 7.23 -24.97 48.89
C VAL A 76 8.22 -24.84 47.75
N ASP A 77 9.22 -25.73 47.68
CA ASP A 77 10.17 -25.74 46.56
C ASP A 77 9.46 -25.98 45.21
N LYS A 78 8.49 -26.89 45.17
CA LYS A 78 7.65 -27.11 43.98
C LYS A 78 6.83 -25.87 43.59
N PHE A 79 6.30 -25.12 44.55
CA PHE A 79 5.64 -23.83 44.28
C PHE A 79 6.61 -22.78 43.73
N LEU A 80 7.86 -22.73 44.22
CA LEU A 80 8.87 -21.82 43.69
C LEU A 80 9.26 -22.19 42.25
N ASP A 81 9.41 -23.48 41.95
CA ASP A 81 9.70 -23.95 40.60
C ASP A 81 8.52 -23.73 39.64
N ALA A 82 7.29 -23.95 40.10
CA ALA A 82 6.08 -23.54 39.40
C ALA A 82 6.08 -22.03 39.10
N GLY A 83 6.43 -21.21 40.08
CA GLY A 83 6.57 -19.76 39.90
C GLY A 83 7.61 -19.40 38.83
N LYS A 84 8.77 -20.08 38.82
CA LYS A 84 9.79 -19.90 37.76
C LYS A 84 9.26 -20.33 36.39
N GLU A 85 8.50 -21.42 36.31
CA GLU A 85 7.87 -21.87 35.06
C GLU A 85 6.91 -20.80 34.53
N VAL A 86 6.00 -20.30 35.36
CA VAL A 86 5.08 -19.22 34.99
C VAL A 86 5.85 -17.96 34.57
N ALA A 87 6.93 -17.61 35.28
CA ALA A 87 7.77 -16.46 34.94
C ALA A 87 8.47 -16.60 33.58
N ARG A 88 8.74 -17.83 33.09
CA ARG A 88 9.27 -18.03 31.72
C ARG A 88 8.26 -17.69 30.63
N HIS A 89 6.98 -17.54 30.95
CA HIS A 89 5.97 -17.09 30.00
C HIS A 89 5.76 -15.57 30.03
N LEU A 90 6.35 -14.88 31.00
CA LEU A 90 6.28 -13.43 31.13
C LEU A 90 7.06 -12.73 30.02
N VAL A 91 6.45 -11.71 29.44
CA VAL A 91 7.07 -10.79 28.49
C VAL A 91 6.90 -9.38 29.04
N LEU A 92 8.03 -8.69 29.22
CA LEU A 92 8.06 -7.30 29.66
C LEU A 92 7.84 -6.39 28.44
N LEU A 93 6.92 -5.44 28.57
CA LEU A 93 6.61 -4.43 27.57
C LEU A 93 6.98 -3.04 28.11
N PRO A 94 7.21 -2.03 27.25
CA PRO A 94 7.47 -0.66 27.71
C PRO A 94 6.35 -0.08 28.60
N ASP A 95 5.12 -0.53 28.40
CA ASP A 95 3.89 -0.05 29.03
C ASP A 95 3.24 -1.07 29.99
N GLY A 96 3.88 -2.21 30.25
CA GLY A 96 3.34 -3.21 31.16
C GLY A 96 3.93 -4.61 31.00
N ILE A 97 3.11 -5.62 31.27
CA ILE A 97 3.47 -7.03 31.11
C ILE A 97 2.40 -7.78 30.33
N ARG A 98 2.81 -8.82 29.61
CA ARG A 98 1.91 -9.82 29.04
C ARG A 98 2.49 -11.21 29.27
N PHE A 99 1.67 -12.23 29.06
CA PHE A 99 2.15 -13.61 28.97
C PHE A 99 2.07 -14.12 27.54
N SER A 100 3.00 -14.99 27.15
CA SER A 100 2.98 -15.73 25.88
C SER A 100 2.90 -17.21 26.16
N LYS A 101 2.27 -17.97 25.28
CA LYS A 101 2.36 -19.45 25.32
C LYS A 101 3.77 -19.97 25.03
N TYR A 102 4.64 -19.12 24.48
CA TYR A 102 6.02 -19.46 24.14
C TYR A 102 7.03 -18.91 25.15
N THR A 103 8.10 -19.66 25.37
CA THR A 103 9.17 -19.31 26.33
C THR A 103 10.43 -18.78 25.65
N THR A 104 10.55 -18.89 24.33
CA THR A 104 11.71 -18.39 23.57
C THR A 104 11.39 -17.04 22.92
N GLU A 105 12.39 -16.15 22.84
CA GLU A 105 12.25 -14.85 22.17
C GLU A 105 11.87 -14.98 20.69
N ARG A 106 12.41 -15.99 20.01
CA ARG A 106 12.12 -16.24 18.59
C ARG A 106 10.64 -16.56 18.38
N ASP A 107 10.09 -17.52 19.13
CA ASP A 107 8.69 -17.92 18.97
C ASP A 107 7.73 -16.79 19.37
N ARG A 108 8.10 -15.98 20.37
CA ARG A 108 7.35 -14.78 20.76
C ARG A 108 7.34 -13.72 19.66
N ALA A 109 8.47 -13.52 18.98
CA ALA A 109 8.55 -12.62 17.83
C ALA A 109 7.73 -13.15 16.65
N ASP A 110 7.83 -14.44 16.35
CA ASP A 110 7.08 -15.10 15.28
C ASP A 110 5.56 -15.05 15.55
N GLU A 111 5.14 -15.18 16.82
CA GLU A 111 3.74 -14.99 17.26
C GLU A 111 3.23 -13.57 16.96
N ILE A 112 4.01 -12.55 17.33
CA ILE A 112 3.65 -11.15 17.07
C ILE A 112 3.60 -10.88 15.57
N MET A 113 4.61 -11.34 14.83
CA MET A 113 4.66 -11.19 13.38
C MET A 113 3.44 -11.83 12.73
N LEU A 114 3.10 -13.06 13.10
CA LEU A 114 1.92 -13.75 12.59
C LEU A 114 0.65 -12.95 12.86
N ARG A 115 0.49 -12.39 14.06
CA ARG A 115 -0.67 -11.55 14.41
C ARG A 115 -0.74 -10.28 13.55
N ILE A 116 0.40 -9.64 13.31
CA ILE A 116 0.50 -8.47 12.41
C ILE A 116 0.10 -8.87 10.99
N HIS A 117 0.66 -9.97 10.45
CA HIS A 117 0.33 -10.47 9.13
C HIS A 117 -1.17 -10.79 9.00
N GLN A 118 -1.75 -11.48 9.98
CA GLN A 118 -3.17 -11.80 10.01
C GLN A 118 -4.04 -10.53 10.00
N PHE A 119 -3.71 -9.54 10.84
CA PHE A 119 -4.42 -8.27 10.88
C PHE A 119 -4.39 -7.55 9.53
N TYR A 120 -3.21 -7.41 8.92
CA TYR A 120 -3.08 -6.67 7.65
C TYR A 120 -3.59 -7.45 6.44
N SER A 121 -3.59 -8.78 6.49
CA SER A 121 -4.03 -9.62 5.36
C SER A 121 -5.46 -9.35 4.89
N GLY A 122 -6.34 -8.86 5.78
CA GLY A 122 -7.69 -8.46 5.41
C GLY A 122 -7.77 -7.18 4.59
N PHE A 123 -6.73 -6.35 4.57
CA PHE A 123 -6.75 -5.00 3.99
C PHE A 123 -5.79 -4.78 2.82
N VAL A 124 -4.92 -5.76 2.55
CA VAL A 124 -3.85 -5.69 1.56
C VAL A 124 -3.90 -6.88 0.61
N ASN A 125 -3.27 -6.77 -0.56
CA ASN A 125 -3.04 -7.92 -1.42
C ASN A 125 -2.13 -8.92 -0.70
N VAL A 126 -2.54 -10.20 -0.65
CA VAL A 126 -1.81 -11.30 0.02
C VAL A 126 -1.54 -12.50 -0.91
N ASN A 127 -1.63 -12.30 -2.22
CA ASN A 127 -1.33 -13.35 -3.20
C ASN A 127 0.14 -13.30 -3.61
N ARG A 128 0.79 -14.46 -3.68
CA ARG A 128 2.14 -14.58 -4.26
C ARG A 128 2.13 -13.99 -5.67
N GLN A 129 2.92 -12.93 -5.88
CA GLN A 129 3.08 -12.31 -7.17
C GLN A 129 4.56 -12.19 -7.56
N LEU A 130 4.81 -12.14 -8.87
CA LEU A 130 6.12 -11.84 -9.42
C LEU A 130 6.61 -10.49 -8.88
N GLY A 131 7.76 -10.50 -8.20
CA GLY A 131 8.38 -9.33 -7.58
C GLY A 131 8.41 -9.37 -6.05
N ASP A 132 7.70 -10.32 -5.42
CA ASP A 132 7.68 -10.50 -3.97
C ASP A 132 8.90 -11.24 -3.42
N THR A 133 9.63 -11.98 -4.26
CA THR A 133 10.74 -12.85 -3.85
C THR A 133 12.09 -12.28 -4.27
N TRP A 134 13.13 -12.58 -3.50
CA TRP A 134 14.51 -12.21 -3.87
C TRP A 134 14.97 -12.84 -5.18
N ASP A 135 14.36 -13.92 -5.66
CA ASP A 135 14.74 -14.56 -6.93
C ASP A 135 14.01 -13.99 -8.16
N ASP A 136 13.04 -13.09 -7.97
CA ASP A 136 12.25 -12.56 -9.08
C ASP A 136 13.08 -11.66 -10.03
N PRO A 137 12.70 -11.53 -11.31
CA PRO A 137 13.39 -10.64 -12.25
C PRO A 137 13.46 -9.19 -11.75
N ALA A 138 14.54 -8.47 -12.03
CA ALA A 138 14.70 -7.07 -11.61
C ALA A 138 13.55 -6.16 -12.08
N THR A 139 12.96 -6.46 -13.24
CA THR A 139 11.77 -5.78 -13.78
C THR A 139 10.51 -6.06 -12.95
N ALA A 140 10.30 -7.29 -12.49
CA ALA A 140 9.23 -7.63 -11.56
C ALA A 140 9.48 -6.99 -10.19
N LYS A 141 10.74 -6.93 -9.74
CA LYS A 141 11.17 -6.23 -8.53
C LYS A 141 11.13 -4.70 -8.63
N ALA A 142 10.95 -4.13 -9.82
CA ALA A 142 10.66 -2.70 -9.98
C ALA A 142 9.16 -2.38 -9.88
N ASN A 143 8.29 -3.36 -10.18
CA ASN A 143 6.84 -3.21 -10.14
C ASN A 143 6.28 -3.58 -8.76
N VAL A 144 5.64 -2.62 -8.06
CA VAL A 144 5.05 -2.84 -6.72
C VAL A 144 3.52 -2.81 -6.72
N ILE A 145 2.92 -2.46 -7.85
CA ILE A 145 1.50 -2.17 -8.04
C ILE A 145 0.55 -3.27 -7.53
N ARG A 146 1.01 -4.52 -7.42
CA ARG A 146 0.17 -5.61 -6.91
C ARG A 146 0.85 -6.51 -5.87
N ARG A 147 2.02 -6.14 -5.35
CA ARG A 147 2.77 -6.98 -4.39
C ARG A 147 2.02 -7.31 -3.11
N ASN A 148 2.52 -8.32 -2.42
CA ASN A 148 2.11 -8.57 -1.04
C ASN A 148 2.26 -7.31 -0.19
N GLY A 149 1.20 -6.94 0.54
CA GLY A 149 1.16 -5.71 1.34
C GLY A 149 0.72 -4.45 0.58
N SER A 150 0.52 -4.51 -0.75
CA SER A 150 -0.03 -3.38 -1.51
C SER A 150 -1.53 -3.20 -1.26
N ILE A 151 -2.01 -1.97 -1.33
CA ILE A 151 -3.44 -1.65 -1.15
C ILE A 151 -4.21 -2.13 -2.40
N PRO A 152 -5.28 -2.92 -2.25
CA PRO A 152 -6.12 -3.36 -3.37
C PRO A 152 -7.01 -2.21 -3.86
N LEU A 153 -6.42 -1.23 -4.55
CA LEU A 153 -7.10 0.02 -4.95
C LEU A 153 -8.42 -0.22 -5.69
N GLU A 154 -8.53 -1.27 -6.50
CA GLU A 154 -9.75 -1.61 -7.22
C GLU A 154 -10.94 -1.82 -6.27
N VAL A 155 -10.73 -2.47 -5.12
CA VAL A 155 -11.78 -2.71 -4.11
C VAL A 155 -12.17 -1.39 -3.41
N TYR A 156 -11.19 -0.55 -3.10
CA TYR A 156 -11.44 0.76 -2.47
C TYR A 156 -12.21 1.71 -3.41
N PHE A 157 -11.80 1.78 -4.68
CA PHE A 157 -12.50 2.61 -5.68
C PHE A 157 -13.90 2.08 -5.97
N ALA A 158 -14.09 0.76 -6.04
CA ALA A 158 -15.40 0.16 -6.24
C ALA A 158 -16.37 0.50 -5.09
N ALA A 159 -15.93 0.36 -3.84
CA ALA A 159 -16.73 0.74 -2.67
C ALA A 159 -17.02 2.24 -2.65
N ALA A 160 -16.00 3.08 -2.89
CA ALA A 160 -16.17 4.53 -2.92
C ALA A 160 -17.13 4.98 -4.03
N LEU A 161 -17.12 4.31 -5.18
CA LEU A 161 -18.02 4.58 -6.30
C LEU A 161 -19.46 4.14 -6.00
N ALA A 162 -19.64 2.94 -5.44
CA ALA A 162 -20.95 2.40 -5.07
C ALA A 162 -21.64 3.25 -4.00
N GLU A 163 -20.90 3.65 -2.97
CA GLU A 163 -21.43 4.38 -1.81
C GLU A 163 -21.32 5.91 -1.95
N ARG A 164 -20.90 6.41 -3.12
CA ARG A 164 -20.63 7.85 -3.34
C ARG A 164 -21.81 8.74 -2.99
N GLY A 165 -23.02 8.31 -3.36
CA GLY A 165 -24.26 9.05 -3.10
C GLY A 165 -24.55 9.16 -1.60
N ALA A 166 -24.57 8.02 -0.91
CA ALA A 166 -24.83 7.93 0.53
C ALA A 166 -23.76 8.69 1.35
N LEU A 167 -22.48 8.59 0.95
CA LEU A 167 -21.38 9.33 1.57
C LEU A 167 -21.48 10.84 1.32
N GLY A 168 -21.85 11.25 0.10
CA GLY A 168 -22.04 12.65 -0.26
C GLY A 168 -23.22 13.32 0.47
N GLN A 169 -24.30 12.56 0.69
CA GLN A 169 -25.48 13.00 1.46
C GLN A 169 -25.32 12.82 2.97
N ARG A 170 -24.19 12.26 3.42
CA ARG A 170 -23.87 11.93 4.83
C ARG A 170 -24.87 10.97 5.49
N GLU A 171 -25.51 10.12 4.69
CA GLU A 171 -26.38 9.03 5.18
C GLU A 171 -25.57 7.89 5.81
N LYS A 172 -24.38 7.63 5.26
CA LYS A 172 -23.39 6.69 5.82
C LYS A 172 -22.11 7.44 6.21
N SER A 173 -21.45 6.96 7.26
CA SER A 173 -20.10 7.41 7.61
C SER A 173 -19.03 6.63 6.84
N LEU A 174 -17.85 7.23 6.64
CA LEU A 174 -16.70 6.55 6.00
C LEU A 174 -16.29 5.29 6.76
N ALA A 175 -16.39 5.30 8.09
CA ALA A 175 -16.08 4.15 8.94
C ALA A 175 -17.10 3.01 8.75
N ALA A 176 -18.39 3.34 8.59
CA ALA A 176 -19.43 2.34 8.36
C ALA A 176 -19.24 1.65 7.01
N VAL A 177 -18.97 2.43 5.94
CA VAL A 177 -18.67 1.87 4.60
C VAL A 177 -17.40 1.03 4.64
N ALA A 178 -16.35 1.48 5.32
CA ALA A 178 -15.13 0.70 5.44
C ALA A 178 -15.37 -0.65 6.16
N ALA A 179 -16.17 -0.67 7.23
CA ALA A 179 -16.52 -1.90 7.92
C ALA A 179 -17.38 -2.84 7.05
N GLU A 180 -18.39 -2.30 6.35
CA GLU A 180 -19.29 -3.05 5.46
C GLU A 180 -18.53 -3.74 4.32
N HIS A 181 -17.52 -3.07 3.75
CA HIS A 181 -16.73 -3.59 2.63
C HIS A 181 -15.40 -4.25 3.06
N GLY A 182 -15.12 -4.40 4.36
CA GLY A 182 -13.86 -4.99 4.85
C GLY A 182 -12.61 -4.18 4.50
N LEU A 183 -12.72 -2.85 4.42
CA LEU A 183 -11.63 -1.94 4.06
C LEU A 183 -10.95 -1.37 5.30
N SER A 184 -9.71 -0.92 5.13
CA SER A 184 -9.07 -0.11 6.18
C SER A 184 -9.71 1.28 6.21
N ALA A 185 -10.39 1.58 7.31
CA ALA A 185 -11.06 2.87 7.51
C ALA A 185 -10.12 4.07 7.30
N LYS A 186 -8.89 3.99 7.83
CA LYS A 186 -7.88 5.05 7.70
C LYS A 186 -7.51 5.30 6.23
N TYR A 187 -7.28 4.25 5.45
CA TYR A 187 -6.92 4.39 4.04
C TYR A 187 -8.12 4.84 3.20
N PHE A 188 -9.31 4.31 3.49
CA PHE A 188 -10.54 4.70 2.79
C PHE A 188 -10.87 6.17 3.01
N GLU A 189 -10.74 6.67 4.24
CA GLU A 189 -10.90 8.08 4.57
C GLU A 189 -9.86 8.96 3.85
N ALA A 190 -8.58 8.57 3.88
CA ALA A 190 -7.53 9.31 3.19
C ALA A 190 -7.78 9.38 1.67
N LEU A 191 -8.20 8.27 1.06
CA LEU A 191 -8.54 8.20 -0.36
C LEU A 191 -9.74 9.09 -0.68
N TRP A 192 -10.83 8.96 0.08
CA TRP A 192 -12.05 9.74 -0.10
C TRP A 192 -11.78 11.25 -0.01
N ASN A 193 -11.06 11.67 1.04
CA ASN A 193 -10.70 13.06 1.24
C ASN A 193 -9.81 13.57 0.10
N MET A 194 -8.80 12.80 -0.33
CA MET A 194 -7.92 13.18 -1.43
C MET A 194 -8.68 13.36 -2.75
N LEU A 195 -9.64 12.48 -3.05
CA LEU A 195 -10.43 12.50 -4.29
C LEU A 195 -11.47 13.63 -4.33
N ASN A 196 -12.00 14.02 -3.18
CA ASN A 196 -13.02 15.07 -3.06
C ASN A 196 -12.45 16.46 -2.73
N GLN A 197 -11.14 16.58 -2.54
CA GLN A 197 -10.47 17.87 -2.51
C GLN A 197 -10.58 18.59 -3.86
N ASP A 198 -10.67 19.92 -3.82
CA ASP A 198 -10.67 20.73 -5.02
C ASP A 198 -9.34 20.67 -5.77
N ALA A 199 -9.44 20.62 -7.10
CA ALA A 199 -8.28 20.69 -7.97
C ALA A 199 -7.72 22.12 -7.93
N ALA A 200 -6.54 22.29 -7.36
CA ALA A 200 -5.84 23.57 -7.37
C ALA A 200 -5.11 23.74 -8.71
N PRO A 201 -5.21 24.89 -9.41
CA PRO A 201 -4.49 25.14 -10.67
C PRO A 201 -2.97 24.99 -10.56
N GLY A 202 -2.37 25.34 -9.42
CA GLY A 202 -0.94 25.10 -9.14
C GLY A 202 -0.66 23.79 -8.40
N GLY A 203 -1.64 22.89 -8.31
CA GLY A 203 -1.52 21.59 -7.65
C GLY A 203 -0.91 20.50 -8.55
N SER A 204 -0.89 19.26 -8.06
CA SER A 204 -0.41 18.12 -8.85
C SER A 204 -1.30 17.87 -10.07
N LEU A 205 -0.72 17.96 -11.26
CA LEU A 205 -1.39 17.69 -12.54
C LEU A 205 -1.98 16.27 -12.60
N VAL A 206 -1.22 15.30 -12.09
CA VAL A 206 -1.64 13.90 -12.02
C VAL A 206 -2.84 13.74 -11.09
N LEU A 207 -2.79 14.29 -9.87
CA LEU A 207 -3.91 14.19 -8.93
C LEU A 207 -5.14 14.96 -9.43
N ASN A 208 -4.96 16.13 -10.04
CA ASN A 208 -6.06 16.89 -10.63
C ASN A 208 -6.75 16.08 -11.74
N ARG A 209 -5.99 15.38 -12.58
CA ARG A 209 -6.54 14.48 -13.60
C ARG A 209 -7.29 13.30 -12.98
N ILE A 210 -6.74 12.67 -11.94
CA ILE A 210 -7.41 11.60 -11.19
C ILE A 210 -8.74 12.10 -10.60
N ARG A 211 -8.76 13.29 -9.99
CA ARG A 211 -9.96 13.90 -9.41
C ARG A 211 -11.03 14.21 -10.46
N ALA A 212 -10.62 14.71 -11.62
CA ALA A 212 -11.54 14.97 -12.73
C ALA A 212 -12.21 13.67 -13.20
N LEU A 213 -11.42 12.63 -13.47
CA LEU A 213 -11.96 11.32 -13.85
C LEU A 213 -12.82 10.71 -12.74
N TRP A 214 -12.41 10.85 -11.47
CA TRP A 214 -13.19 10.41 -10.32
C TRP A 214 -14.59 11.00 -10.34
N ARG A 215 -14.73 12.32 -10.55
CA ARG A 215 -16.03 13.01 -10.55
C ARG A 215 -16.96 12.52 -11.66
N GLU A 216 -16.41 12.20 -12.83
CA GLU A 216 -17.15 11.73 -13.99
C GLU A 216 -17.44 10.22 -13.95
N ALA A 217 -16.65 9.46 -13.19
CA ALA A 217 -16.71 8.00 -13.16
C ALA A 217 -18.04 7.47 -12.62
N ARG A 218 -18.56 6.44 -13.30
CA ARG A 218 -19.74 5.64 -12.92
C ARG A 218 -19.35 4.45 -12.04
N ILE A 219 -20.35 3.83 -11.42
CA ILE A 219 -20.16 2.74 -10.42
C ILE A 219 -19.24 1.61 -10.93
N ALA A 220 -19.33 1.25 -12.22
CA ALA A 220 -18.55 0.16 -12.82
C ALA A 220 -17.14 0.58 -13.30
N GLU A 221 -16.69 1.82 -13.09
CA GLU A 221 -15.48 2.40 -13.69
C GLU A 221 -14.30 2.48 -12.71
N ALA A 222 -14.27 1.63 -11.68
CA ALA A 222 -13.13 1.56 -10.73
C ALA A 222 -11.82 1.16 -11.42
N LYS A 223 -11.87 0.19 -12.33
CA LYS A 223 -10.67 -0.39 -12.96
C LYS A 223 -9.87 0.62 -13.81
N PRO A 224 -10.48 1.41 -14.72
CA PRO A 224 -9.76 2.43 -15.48
C PRO A 224 -9.05 3.49 -14.60
N LEU A 225 -9.68 3.92 -13.50
CA LEU A 225 -9.08 4.85 -12.55
C LEU A 225 -7.81 4.26 -11.92
N VAL A 226 -7.90 3.01 -11.50
CA VAL A 226 -6.79 2.30 -10.84
C VAL A 226 -5.66 2.01 -11.82
N GLU A 227 -5.96 1.62 -13.06
CA GLU A 227 -4.95 1.44 -14.11
C GLU A 227 -4.14 2.72 -14.37
N MET A 228 -4.81 3.88 -14.41
CA MET A 228 -4.11 5.16 -14.55
C MET A 228 -3.23 5.48 -13.32
N ILE A 229 -3.71 5.24 -12.10
CA ILE A 229 -2.93 5.42 -10.87
C ILE A 229 -1.69 4.52 -10.90
N HIS A 230 -1.86 3.28 -11.31
CA HIS A 230 -0.77 2.31 -11.43
C HIS A 230 0.29 2.76 -12.44
N GLN A 231 -0.11 3.24 -13.62
CA GLN A 231 0.82 3.78 -14.61
C GLN A 231 1.66 4.94 -14.04
N TRP A 232 1.02 5.88 -13.35
CA TRP A 232 1.74 6.98 -12.70
C TRP A 232 2.61 6.52 -11.53
N GLN A 233 2.18 5.53 -10.75
CA GLN A 233 3.01 4.96 -9.69
C GLN A 233 4.30 4.33 -10.26
N GLN A 234 4.19 3.60 -11.38
CA GLN A 234 5.33 3.03 -12.10
C GLN A 234 6.28 4.10 -12.66
N ALA A 235 5.73 5.21 -13.15
CA ALA A 235 6.54 6.27 -13.75
C ALA A 235 7.24 7.13 -12.70
N LEU A 236 6.54 7.47 -11.61
CA LEU A 236 6.98 8.46 -10.63
C LEU A 236 7.71 7.86 -9.43
N TRP A 237 7.69 6.54 -9.27
CA TRP A 237 8.29 5.90 -8.09
C TRP A 237 9.17 4.73 -8.45
N ARG A 238 10.32 4.68 -7.77
CA ARG A 238 11.21 3.54 -7.75
C ARG A 238 11.21 2.90 -6.38
N PHE A 239 10.95 1.61 -6.36
CA PHE A 239 10.99 0.81 -5.14
C PHE A 239 12.31 0.07 -5.00
N VAL A 240 12.79 -0.02 -3.77
CA VAL A 240 14.11 -0.55 -3.43
C VAL A 240 13.98 -1.61 -2.34
N PRO A 241 14.72 -2.72 -2.42
CA PRO A 241 14.84 -3.68 -1.32
C PRO A 241 15.28 -3.02 -0.01
N ILE A 242 14.57 -3.31 1.09
CA ILE A 242 14.79 -2.73 2.41
C ILE A 242 16.23 -2.93 2.92
N GLY A 243 16.86 -4.08 2.62
CA GLY A 243 18.24 -4.39 3.06
C GLY A 243 19.34 -3.49 2.48
N HIS A 244 19.02 -2.58 1.55
CA HIS A 244 19.96 -1.62 0.97
C HIS A 244 19.81 -0.21 1.57
N ILE A 245 18.82 0.02 2.44
CA ILE A 245 18.55 1.32 3.05
C ILE A 245 19.66 1.64 4.07
N GLY A 246 20.18 2.87 4.04
CA GLY A 246 21.17 3.35 5.01
C GLY A 246 22.64 3.01 4.68
N ARG A 247 22.92 2.38 3.53
CA ARG A 247 24.29 2.26 3.01
C ARG A 247 24.79 3.62 2.51
N GLU A 248 26.10 3.86 2.60
CA GLU A 248 26.72 5.07 2.04
C GLU A 248 26.49 5.14 0.52
N GLY A 249 25.92 6.26 0.04
CA GLY A 249 25.46 6.40 -1.35
C GLY A 249 24.23 5.55 -1.73
N GLY A 250 23.62 4.88 -0.74
CA GLY A 250 22.47 4.03 -0.90
C GLY A 250 21.12 4.76 -0.84
N PRO A 251 20.03 4.06 -1.16
CA PRO A 251 18.67 4.58 -1.07
C PRO A 251 18.29 4.93 0.38
N THR A 252 17.57 6.04 0.55
CA THR A 252 17.16 6.56 1.87
C THR A 252 15.82 5.99 2.34
N ALA A 253 15.01 5.52 1.40
CA ALA A 253 13.71 4.90 1.66
C ALA A 253 13.49 3.68 0.76
N TRP A 254 12.53 2.83 1.14
CA TRP A 254 12.10 1.70 0.32
C TRP A 254 11.30 2.16 -0.93
N MET A 255 10.78 3.39 -0.91
CA MET A 255 10.06 4.05 -2.00
C MET A 255 10.69 5.43 -2.25
N ASN A 256 11.24 5.65 -3.45
CA ASN A 256 11.94 6.89 -3.82
C ASN A 256 11.26 7.52 -5.04
N SER A 257 11.19 8.84 -5.06
CA SER A 257 10.69 9.58 -6.22
C SER A 257 11.60 9.38 -7.43
N GLN A 258 10.99 9.16 -8.60
CA GLN A 258 11.66 9.08 -9.88
C GLN A 258 11.27 10.31 -10.71
N GLY A 259 12.24 11.17 -10.97
CA GLY A 259 12.06 12.30 -11.88
C GLY A 259 11.82 11.79 -13.30
N ILE A 260 10.65 12.08 -13.85
CA ILE A 260 10.29 11.79 -15.24
C ILE A 260 10.55 12.95 -16.18
N THR A 261 10.75 14.16 -15.64
CA THR A 261 11.01 15.36 -16.42
C THR A 261 12.46 15.37 -16.86
N GLN A 262 12.69 15.42 -18.16
CA GLN A 262 14.00 15.62 -18.76
C GLN A 262 14.04 17.01 -19.39
N SER A 263 15.13 17.74 -19.20
CA SER A 263 15.33 19.05 -19.82
C SER A 263 15.65 18.95 -21.32
N THR A 264 16.05 17.77 -21.80
CA THR A 264 16.34 17.48 -23.20
C THR A 264 16.19 15.98 -23.44
N GLN A 265 15.58 15.59 -24.56
CA GLN A 265 15.45 14.20 -24.98
C GLN A 265 15.73 14.08 -26.47
N ASP A 266 16.67 13.20 -26.81
CA ASP A 266 16.92 12.81 -28.21
C ASP A 266 15.98 11.68 -28.60
N PHE A 267 15.41 11.74 -29.79
CA PHE A 267 14.56 10.67 -30.33
C PHE A 267 14.83 10.45 -31.82
N SER A 268 14.58 9.23 -32.28
CA SER A 268 14.67 8.83 -33.68
C SER A 268 13.46 7.99 -34.06
N ILE A 269 12.81 8.36 -35.17
CA ILE A 269 11.63 7.66 -35.69
C ILE A 269 12.02 7.00 -37.00
N LYS A 270 11.90 5.68 -37.05
CA LYS A 270 12.14 4.93 -38.29
C LYS A 270 10.91 5.02 -39.19
N PHE A 271 11.05 5.65 -40.34
CA PHE A 271 10.01 5.67 -41.36
C PHE A 271 10.06 4.40 -42.20
N THR A 272 8.91 3.74 -42.36
CA THR A 272 8.76 2.63 -43.30
C THR A 272 7.92 3.13 -44.48
N PRO A 273 8.44 3.11 -45.72
CA PRO A 273 7.71 3.61 -46.86
C PRO A 273 6.43 2.78 -47.10
N PRO A 274 5.28 3.42 -47.41
CA PRO A 274 4.05 2.72 -47.78
C PRO A 274 4.26 1.90 -49.05
N LYS A 275 3.65 0.71 -49.13
CA LYS A 275 3.78 -0.19 -50.29
C LYS A 275 3.18 0.39 -51.59
N ASP A 276 2.28 1.36 -51.47
CA ASP A 276 1.47 1.86 -52.58
C ASP A 276 1.94 3.21 -53.14
N GLY A 277 3.16 3.66 -52.79
CA GLY A 277 3.70 4.94 -53.27
C GLY A 277 2.99 6.18 -52.70
N CYS A 278 2.19 6.01 -51.64
CA CYS A 278 1.53 7.13 -50.96
C CYS A 278 2.54 8.03 -50.24
N GLU A 279 2.24 9.33 -50.20
CA GLU A 279 3.04 10.32 -49.48
C GLU A 279 3.08 10.03 -47.97
N VAL A 280 4.26 10.15 -47.36
CA VAL A 280 4.42 10.07 -45.90
C VAL A 280 4.48 11.49 -45.36
N VAL A 281 3.51 11.84 -44.51
CA VAL A 281 3.44 13.17 -43.87
C VAL A 281 3.84 13.04 -42.41
N VAL A 282 4.83 13.84 -42.01
CA VAL A 282 5.36 13.85 -40.63
C VAL A 282 5.06 15.21 -39.99
N TYR A 283 4.63 15.17 -38.73
CA TYR A 283 4.34 16.33 -37.91
C TYR A 283 5.17 16.27 -36.63
N LEU A 284 5.76 17.39 -36.24
CA LEU A 284 6.30 17.58 -34.88
C LEU A 284 5.25 18.34 -34.07
N GLY A 285 4.74 17.70 -33.03
CA GLY A 285 3.78 18.29 -32.10
C GLY A 285 4.37 18.34 -30.70
N ALA A 286 4.24 19.48 -30.05
CA ALA A 286 4.45 19.62 -28.62
C ALA A 286 3.11 20.01 -27.98
N THR A 287 2.91 19.60 -26.73
CA THR A 287 1.74 19.96 -25.93
C THR A 287 2.20 20.24 -24.50
N ASN A 288 1.40 21.00 -23.75
CA ASN A 288 1.68 21.31 -22.35
C ASN A 288 1.43 20.09 -21.43
N ALA A 289 1.83 20.22 -20.17
CA ALA A 289 1.63 19.17 -19.17
C ALA A 289 0.19 19.13 -18.60
N GLY A 290 -0.71 19.97 -19.09
CA GLY A 290 -2.11 20.07 -18.68
C GLY A 290 -2.45 21.29 -17.80
N ASP A 291 -1.49 22.16 -17.53
CA ASP A 291 -1.62 23.46 -16.86
C ASP A 291 -1.85 24.65 -17.81
N GLY A 292 -1.90 24.39 -19.11
CA GLY A 292 -2.01 25.41 -20.15
C GLY A 292 -0.64 25.78 -20.73
N ASP A 293 -0.62 26.74 -21.65
CA ASP A 293 0.60 27.03 -22.45
C ASP A 293 1.53 28.08 -21.79
N ALA A 294 1.17 28.58 -20.61
CA ALA A 294 1.87 29.70 -19.99
C ALA A 294 3.20 29.25 -19.36
N GLY A 295 4.31 29.63 -19.99
CA GLY A 295 5.67 29.30 -19.53
C GLY A 295 6.25 28.01 -20.12
N ASP A 296 5.48 27.32 -20.96
CA ASP A 296 5.90 26.10 -21.63
C ASP A 296 6.60 26.39 -22.95
N PHE A 297 7.84 25.92 -23.09
CA PHE A 297 8.62 26.08 -24.32
C PHE A 297 9.30 24.77 -24.70
N VAL A 298 9.04 24.30 -25.93
CA VAL A 298 9.75 23.18 -26.52
C VAL A 298 10.69 23.70 -27.60
N ARG A 299 11.97 23.38 -27.47
CA ARG A 299 12.99 23.72 -28.46
C ARG A 299 13.47 22.46 -29.17
N TRP A 300 13.05 22.30 -30.43
CA TRP A 300 13.57 21.25 -31.31
C TRP A 300 15.03 21.55 -31.68
N ARG A 301 15.94 20.63 -31.37
CA ARG A 301 17.37 20.80 -31.65
C ARG A 301 17.81 19.78 -32.69
N ASN A 302 18.54 20.26 -33.69
CA ASN A 302 19.26 19.44 -34.66
C ASN A 302 18.40 18.36 -35.38
N PRO A 303 17.18 18.68 -35.86
CA PRO A 303 16.39 17.71 -36.58
C PRO A 303 17.05 17.34 -37.92
N ARG A 304 17.12 16.05 -38.23
CA ARG A 304 17.76 15.51 -39.43
C ARG A 304 17.07 14.25 -39.92
N LEU A 305 17.20 13.96 -41.20
CA LEU A 305 16.85 12.67 -41.80
C LEU A 305 18.13 11.86 -42.00
N THR A 306 18.13 10.61 -41.57
CA THR A 306 19.27 9.69 -41.69
C THR A 306 18.84 8.40 -42.39
N GLY A 307 19.71 7.81 -43.21
CA GLY A 307 19.45 6.52 -43.86
C GLY A 307 19.78 6.45 -45.35
N GLY A 308 19.68 5.23 -45.91
CA GLY A 308 19.86 4.98 -47.36
C GLY A 308 21.30 5.16 -47.88
N ASN A 309 22.33 4.89 -47.05
CA ASN A 309 23.76 5.14 -47.35
C ASN A 309 24.07 6.58 -47.82
N LYS A 310 23.19 7.53 -47.49
CA LYS A 310 23.34 8.95 -47.80
C LYS A 310 23.79 9.70 -46.54
N PRO A 311 24.53 10.81 -46.69
CA PRO A 311 24.88 11.66 -45.55
C PRO A 311 23.61 12.22 -44.89
N ASP A 312 23.70 12.43 -43.58
CA ASP A 312 22.65 13.03 -42.75
C ASP A 312 22.16 14.34 -43.37
N LEU A 313 20.84 14.44 -43.57
CA LEU A 313 20.22 15.64 -44.11
C LEU A 313 19.64 16.45 -42.96
N ALA A 314 20.33 17.53 -42.58
CA ALA A 314 19.81 18.47 -41.59
C ALA A 314 18.56 19.17 -42.13
N LEU A 315 17.48 19.22 -41.34
CA LEU A 315 16.28 19.94 -41.76
C LEU A 315 16.48 21.46 -41.83
N ARG A 316 17.62 21.96 -41.30
CA ARG A 316 18.02 23.38 -41.39
C ARG A 316 18.78 23.71 -42.69
N ASP A 317 19.20 22.72 -43.47
CA ASP A 317 19.91 22.91 -44.75
C ASP A 317 18.90 23.20 -45.86
N VAL A 318 18.32 24.40 -45.83
CA VAL A 318 17.30 24.87 -46.77
C VAL A 318 17.76 24.75 -48.23
N PRO A 319 18.98 25.17 -48.60
CA PRO A 319 19.45 25.06 -49.99
C PRO A 319 19.66 23.60 -50.41
N GLY A 320 20.18 22.75 -49.53
CA GLY A 320 20.37 21.32 -49.80
C GLY A 320 19.03 20.57 -49.95
N LEU A 321 18.06 20.88 -49.10
CA LEU A 321 16.69 20.35 -49.19
C LEU A 321 15.96 20.82 -50.45
N ALA A 322 16.03 22.12 -50.73
CA ALA A 322 15.41 22.72 -51.91
C ALA A 322 15.95 22.09 -53.20
N LYS A 323 17.28 21.95 -53.30
CA LYS A 323 17.95 21.33 -54.45
C LYS A 323 17.63 19.83 -54.58
N ARG A 324 17.57 19.10 -53.46
CA ARG A 324 17.30 17.66 -53.44
C ARG A 324 15.85 17.32 -53.79
N HIS A 325 14.91 18.22 -53.49
CA HIS A 325 13.47 17.96 -53.61
C HIS A 325 12.74 18.89 -54.59
N GLY A 326 13.46 19.74 -55.31
CA GLY A 326 12.88 20.65 -56.31
C GLY A 326 11.93 21.68 -55.70
N LEU A 327 12.22 22.15 -54.49
CA LEU A 327 11.41 23.14 -53.78
C LEU A 327 12.04 24.53 -53.94
N GLU A 328 11.22 25.57 -53.82
CA GLU A 328 11.66 26.96 -53.84
C GLU A 328 12.34 27.32 -52.50
N PRO A 329 13.62 27.73 -52.48
CA PRO A 329 14.38 27.92 -51.24
C PRO A 329 13.75 28.93 -50.28
N ASP A 330 13.20 30.03 -50.78
CA ASP A 330 12.67 31.13 -49.96
C ASP A 330 11.37 30.74 -49.24
N VAL A 331 10.52 29.94 -49.90
CA VAL A 331 9.30 29.39 -49.31
C VAL A 331 9.65 28.37 -48.22
N LEU A 332 10.66 27.52 -48.47
CA LEU A 332 11.13 26.55 -47.50
C LEU A 332 11.81 27.22 -46.30
N ALA A 333 12.55 28.31 -46.51
CA ALA A 333 13.19 29.10 -45.46
C ALA A 333 12.16 29.72 -44.51
N ALA A 334 11.16 30.44 -45.06
CA ALA A 334 10.10 31.07 -44.27
C ALA A 334 9.30 30.04 -43.44
N TRP A 335 9.09 28.84 -44.00
CA TRP A 335 8.47 27.73 -43.29
C TRP A 335 9.32 27.18 -42.14
N LEU A 336 10.62 27.05 -42.33
CA LEU A 336 11.54 26.57 -41.30
C LEU A 336 11.74 27.59 -40.19
N ASP A 337 11.76 28.88 -40.51
CA ASP A 337 11.80 29.96 -39.51
C ASP A 337 10.53 30.01 -38.66
N TYR A 338 9.35 29.83 -39.26
CA TYR A 338 8.09 29.72 -38.53
C TYR A 338 8.06 28.55 -37.53
N LEU A 339 8.74 27.43 -37.86
CA LEU A 339 8.88 26.28 -36.96
C LEU A 339 10.04 26.40 -35.96
N ALA A 340 10.72 27.55 -35.91
CA ALA A 340 11.96 27.78 -35.17
C ALA A 340 13.10 26.79 -35.51
N LEU A 341 13.05 26.23 -36.72
CA LEU A 341 14.03 25.30 -37.28
C LEU A 341 15.03 26.01 -38.21
N GLY A 342 14.74 27.23 -38.68
CA GLY A 342 15.67 28.04 -39.48
C GLY A 342 16.64 28.88 -38.63
N PRO A 343 17.62 29.56 -39.25
CA PRO A 343 18.47 30.55 -38.59
C PRO A 343 17.67 31.84 -38.38
N ALA A 344 17.33 32.15 -37.13
CA ALA A 344 16.49 33.28 -36.73
C ALA A 344 16.72 34.57 -37.54
N GLN A 345 15.88 34.80 -38.54
CA GLN A 345 15.70 36.10 -39.19
C GLN A 345 14.22 36.48 -39.21
N LEU A 346 13.95 37.77 -39.03
CA LEU A 346 12.61 38.35 -39.07
C LEU A 346 12.10 38.33 -40.51
N VAL A 347 11.08 37.52 -40.78
CA VAL A 347 10.34 37.54 -42.05
C VAL A 347 8.98 38.19 -41.82
N ASP A 348 8.73 39.28 -42.52
CA ASP A 348 7.46 40.02 -42.50
C ASP A 348 6.49 39.39 -43.52
N ILE A 349 5.51 38.61 -43.04
CA ILE A 349 4.58 37.86 -43.90
C ILE A 349 3.31 38.70 -44.11
N THR A 350 3.28 39.47 -45.21
CA THR A 350 2.09 40.19 -45.66
C THR A 350 1.24 39.31 -46.57
N GLY A 351 0.32 38.57 -45.95
CA GLY A 351 -0.92 38.10 -46.58
C GLY A 351 -0.91 36.68 -47.15
N LEU A 352 -1.42 35.73 -46.36
CA LEU A 352 -2.21 34.57 -46.83
C LEU A 352 -2.75 33.79 -45.60
N PHE A 353 -3.68 34.40 -44.87
CA PHE A 353 -4.47 33.71 -43.85
C PHE A 353 -5.96 33.93 -44.11
N THR A 354 -6.63 32.93 -44.69
CA THR A 354 -8.09 32.82 -44.58
C THR A 354 -8.43 31.67 -43.63
N LYS A 355 -9.02 32.08 -42.48
CA LYS A 355 -9.69 31.36 -41.39
C LYS A 355 -9.55 29.83 -41.31
N LYS A 356 -9.03 29.35 -40.17
CA LYS A 356 -9.23 27.98 -39.66
C LYS A 356 -9.90 28.03 -38.28
N ASN A 357 -11.06 27.40 -38.15
CA ASN A 357 -11.68 27.11 -36.85
C ASN A 357 -11.00 25.88 -36.20
N GLY A 358 -10.80 25.95 -34.89
CA GLY A 358 -10.77 24.78 -33.99
C GLY A 358 -9.42 24.13 -33.72
N THR A 359 -8.74 24.59 -32.66
CA THR A 359 -7.97 23.79 -31.68
C THR A 359 -7.20 22.56 -32.20
N ARG A 360 -6.12 22.80 -32.96
CA ARG A 360 -4.92 21.94 -33.09
C ARG A 360 -3.90 22.65 -33.98
N TRP A 361 -2.68 22.87 -33.50
CA TRP A 361 -1.56 23.27 -34.35
C TRP A 361 -0.90 21.99 -34.89
N GLY A 362 -1.15 21.69 -36.16
CA GLY A 362 -0.47 20.65 -36.90
C GLY A 362 -0.26 21.11 -38.34
N LEU A 363 0.99 21.15 -38.79
CA LEU A 363 1.41 21.53 -40.14
C LEU A 363 2.27 20.41 -40.74
N GLY A 364 1.87 19.94 -41.92
CA GLY A 364 2.32 18.67 -42.49
C GLY A 364 3.34 18.84 -43.59
N LEU A 365 4.41 18.05 -43.53
CA LEU A 365 5.37 17.87 -44.63
C LEU A 365 4.77 16.98 -45.71
N ARG A 366 4.37 17.57 -46.84
CA ARG A 366 3.86 16.83 -47.99
C ARG A 366 5.04 16.50 -48.92
N GLN A 367 5.43 15.23 -48.98
CA GLN A 367 6.46 14.79 -49.90
C GLN A 367 6.05 13.51 -50.62
N ARG A 368 5.99 13.62 -51.96
CA ARG A 368 5.88 12.50 -52.87
C ARG A 368 7.24 11.80 -52.93
N LEU A 369 7.35 10.65 -52.29
CA LEU A 369 8.53 9.78 -52.42
C LEU A 369 8.51 9.20 -53.83
N GLY A 370 9.33 9.79 -54.72
CA GLY A 370 9.60 9.24 -56.04
C GLY A 370 10.28 7.88 -55.92
N THR A 371 9.82 6.92 -56.72
CA THR A 371 10.40 5.59 -56.86
C THR A 371 11.73 5.62 -57.63
N ALA A 372 12.64 4.73 -57.20
CA ALA A 372 13.99 4.39 -57.67
C ALA A 372 15.15 5.23 -57.07
#